data_AF-A0A836EUN8-F1
#
_entry.id   AF-A0A836EUN8-F1
#
_cell.length_a   1.000
_cell.length_b   1.000
_cell.length_c   1.000
_cell.angle_alpha   90.00
_cell.angle_beta   90.00
_cell.angle_gamma   90.00
#
_symmetry.space_group_name_H-M   'P 1'
#
loop_
_entity.id
_entity.type
_entity.pdbx_description
1 polymer ?
#
loop_
_entity_poly.entity_id
_entity_poly.type
_entity_poly.pdbx_seq_one_letter_code
_entity_poly.pdbx_strand_id
1 'polypeptide(L)'
;MMQLTTIASSLILFYGLFGTITATTDTNNDHDAVNILYFTSKINIKIFTFLISDWSTSCILGVKHVSIALYTRDIPNGQFVQVNESCNFLNSSTSIFFITHGFIANHSNYNLSVVASQLLKKQYAVFSLDWSDAACYNDPAVVNLLEYPFAVRNTREVGNYLANYIKSICDTCSVPFKNIALVGHSLGAHISSFAAKNLQTSGYGKVPLLIGSDPAGPLFMLNGPEDRFSDTDAERVIALHTSALGLQKSLGHLDLWFNNGKQYAVFSLDWSDAACYNDPAVLNLLEYPFAVRNTREVGNYWASVSFKNIALIGHSLGAHISSIAAKNLQTSGYGKVPLLIGCDPAGPLFMLNGPENRFSDTDAKRVIALHTSALGLQKSLGHLDLWFNN
;
A
#
# COMPACT_ATOMS: atom_id res chain seq x y z
N MET A 1 28.36 -19.31 18.04
CA MET A 1 28.77 -18.32 19.06
C MET A 1 29.60 -17.24 18.37
N MET A 2 28.94 -16.33 17.62
CA MET A 2 29.59 -15.18 16.97
C MET A 2 28.52 -14.17 16.48
N GLN A 3 27.79 -13.54 17.40
CA GLN A 3 26.90 -12.39 17.11
C GLN A 3 26.74 -11.48 18.35
N LEU A 4 27.87 -11.10 18.96
CA LEU A 4 27.87 -10.14 20.09
C LEU A 4 28.95 -9.05 19.97
N THR A 5 29.78 -9.07 18.92
CA THR A 5 30.86 -8.09 18.74
C THR A 5 30.47 -6.90 17.85
N THR A 6 29.39 -6.96 17.08
CA THR A 6 28.98 -5.85 16.20
C THR A 6 28.14 -4.78 16.92
N ILE A 7 27.62 -5.07 18.12
CA ILE A 7 26.85 -4.10 18.92
C ILE A 7 27.78 -3.18 19.74
N ALA A 8 29.00 -3.63 20.05
CA ALA A 8 29.96 -2.84 20.82
C ALA A 8 30.66 -1.75 20.00
N SER A 9 30.76 -1.88 18.67
CA SER A 9 31.40 -0.89 17.80
C SER A 9 30.52 0.34 17.53
N SER A 10 29.20 0.19 17.63
CA SER A 10 28.23 1.28 17.39
C SER A 10 27.99 2.17 18.62
N LEU A 11 28.38 1.71 19.81
CA LEU A 11 28.28 2.47 21.07
C LEU A 11 29.48 3.41 21.31
N ILE A 12 30.61 3.22 20.62
CA ILE A 12 31.79 4.10 20.73
C ILE A 12 31.63 5.38 19.90
N LEU A 13 30.80 5.37 18.85
CA LEU A 13 30.46 6.58 18.09
C LEU A 13 29.48 7.52 18.84
N PHE A 14 28.86 7.05 19.92
CA PHE A 14 27.89 7.83 20.70
C PHE A 14 28.51 8.81 21.71
N TYR A 15 29.83 8.78 21.94
CA TYR A 15 30.52 9.70 22.86
C TYR A 15 31.33 10.83 22.20
N GLY A 16 31.44 10.85 20.86
CA GLY A 16 32.29 11.81 20.14
C GLY A 16 31.59 13.04 19.55
N LEU A 17 30.25 13.09 19.56
CA LEU A 17 29.48 14.13 18.86
C LEU A 17 28.68 15.08 19.75
N PHE A 18 28.71 14.88 21.07
CA PHE A 18 28.27 15.88 22.04
C PHE A 18 29.48 16.53 22.70
N GLY A 19 30.23 17.30 21.92
CA GLY A 19 31.08 18.35 22.47
C GLY A 19 30.18 19.45 23.02
N THR A 20 30.06 19.49 24.35
CA THR A 20 29.49 20.59 25.12
C THR A 20 29.95 21.93 24.57
N ILE A 21 29.01 22.76 24.11
CA ILE A 21 29.25 24.19 23.92
C ILE A 21 29.33 24.80 25.32
N THR A 22 30.52 24.83 25.90
CA THR A 22 30.84 25.74 27.00
C THR A 22 31.32 27.04 26.39
N ALA A 23 30.40 28.01 26.29
CA ALA A 23 30.77 29.40 26.14
C ALA A 23 31.30 29.89 27.49
N THR A 24 32.61 30.10 27.61
CA THR A 24 33.19 30.92 28.66
C THR A 24 33.73 32.17 28.01
N THR A 25 33.04 33.28 28.26
CA THR A 25 33.51 34.62 27.94
C THR A 25 34.72 34.92 28.81
N ASP A 26 35.87 35.19 28.20
CA ASP A 26 36.91 35.98 28.86
C ASP A 26 37.38 37.09 27.93
N THR A 27 37.53 38.25 28.57
CA THR A 27 37.54 39.59 28.01
C THR A 27 38.89 39.94 27.39
N ASN A 28 38.89 40.39 26.13
CA ASN A 28 39.54 41.61 25.62
C ASN A 28 39.96 41.49 24.14
N ASN A 29 39.44 42.44 23.35
CA ASN A 29 39.91 42.99 22.07
C ASN A 29 40.01 42.13 20.80
N ASP A 30 39.29 42.64 19.80
CA ASP A 30 39.57 42.75 18.36
C ASP A 30 39.77 41.51 17.47
N HIS A 31 38.84 41.39 16.51
CA HIS A 31 39.00 41.04 15.10
C HIS A 31 39.87 39.83 14.70
N ASP A 32 39.15 38.81 14.19
CA ASP A 32 39.49 37.95 13.05
C ASP A 32 40.60 36.86 13.15
N ALA A 33 40.21 35.69 12.62
CA ALA A 33 41.01 34.53 12.18
C ALA A 33 41.55 33.55 13.25
N VAL A 34 40.78 32.48 13.52
CA VAL A 34 41.36 31.21 14.00
C VAL A 34 41.81 30.38 12.79
N ASN A 35 43.12 30.35 12.59
CA ASN A 35 43.82 29.43 11.69
C ASN A 35 43.54 27.97 12.08
N ILE A 36 42.93 27.20 11.17
CA ILE A 36 42.93 25.73 11.28
C ILE A 36 44.11 25.19 10.46
N LEU A 37 45.09 24.65 11.19
CA LEU A 37 46.28 23.97 10.65
C LEU A 37 45.88 22.77 9.80
N TYR A 38 46.28 22.79 8.52
CA TYR A 38 46.26 21.62 7.63
C TYR A 38 47.35 20.64 8.04
N PHE A 39 46.97 19.49 8.62
CA PHE A 39 47.84 18.32 8.70
C PHE A 39 47.59 17.41 7.50
N THR A 40 48.48 17.48 6.52
CA THR A 40 48.51 16.55 5.39
C THR A 40 49.19 15.26 5.82
N SER A 41 48.44 14.16 5.89
CA SER A 41 49.04 12.83 5.80
C SER A 41 48.43 12.10 4.62
N LYS A 42 49.31 11.58 3.76
CA LYS A 42 49.02 10.87 2.52
C LYS A 42 48.26 9.57 2.80
N ILE A 43 46.95 9.67 3.06
CA ILE A 43 46.03 8.55 2.89
C ILE A 43 45.49 8.65 1.46
N ASN A 44 45.77 7.62 0.67
CA ASN A 44 45.43 7.52 -0.74
C ASN A 44 44.08 8.17 -1.09
N ILE A 45 44.14 9.26 -1.85
CA ILE A 45 43.05 9.91 -2.58
C ILE A 45 42.61 8.98 -3.73
N LYS A 46 42.12 7.81 -3.35
CA LYS A 46 41.36 6.85 -4.16
C LYS A 46 40.11 6.35 -3.44
N ILE A 47 40.00 6.61 -2.13
CA ILE A 47 38.77 6.36 -1.36
C ILE A 47 37.79 7.56 -1.48
N PHE A 48 38.29 8.77 -1.77
CA PHE A 48 37.47 9.99 -1.82
C PHE A 48 36.82 10.28 -3.19
N THR A 49 36.90 9.36 -4.14
CA THR A 49 36.16 9.41 -5.41
C THR A 49 35.01 8.40 -5.46
N PHE A 50 34.68 7.77 -4.34
CA PHE A 50 33.44 7.00 -4.21
C PHE A 50 32.33 7.94 -3.71
N LEU A 51 31.55 8.44 -4.67
CA LEU A 51 30.21 9.01 -4.51
C LEU A 51 30.12 10.36 -3.79
N ILE A 52 30.46 11.44 -4.49
CA ILE A 52 29.66 12.67 -4.34
C ILE A 52 28.33 12.35 -5.03
N SER A 53 27.40 11.70 -4.33
CA SER A 53 25.99 11.79 -4.72
C SER A 53 25.60 13.26 -4.64
N ASP A 54 24.67 13.71 -5.46
CA ASP A 54 24.15 15.06 -5.35
C ASP A 54 23.23 15.14 -4.12
N TRP A 55 23.77 15.60 -2.98
CA TRP A 55 23.02 15.74 -1.72
C TRP A 55 21.90 16.79 -1.82
N SER A 56 21.80 17.55 -2.92
CA SER A 56 20.74 18.54 -3.12
C SER A 56 19.34 17.93 -3.13
N THR A 57 19.23 16.63 -3.45
CA THR A 57 17.97 15.87 -3.50
C THR A 57 17.72 15.02 -2.26
N SER A 58 18.57 15.13 -1.24
CA SER A 58 18.45 14.28 -0.05
C SER A 58 17.22 14.60 0.79
N CYS A 59 16.55 13.55 1.26
CA CYS A 59 15.32 13.65 2.02
C CYS A 59 15.49 14.39 3.36
N ILE A 60 16.72 14.43 3.90
CA ILE A 60 17.05 15.12 5.15
C ILE A 60 16.83 16.65 5.03
N LEU A 61 16.92 17.18 3.81
CA LEU A 61 16.74 18.60 3.50
C LEU A 61 15.27 19.01 3.30
N GLY A 62 14.33 18.08 3.52
CA GLY A 62 12.89 18.29 3.39
C GLY A 62 12.36 17.99 1.99
N VAL A 63 11.14 18.44 1.70
CA VAL A 63 10.51 18.23 0.39
C VAL A 63 11.02 19.27 -0.61
N LYS A 64 11.64 18.81 -1.71
CA LYS A 64 12.16 19.68 -2.78
C LYS A 64 11.35 19.56 -4.06
N HIS A 65 11.04 18.32 -4.45
CA HIS A 65 10.30 18.03 -5.66
C HIS A 65 9.22 16.98 -5.36
N VAL A 66 8.04 17.23 -5.88
CA VAL A 66 6.91 16.30 -5.89
C VAL A 66 6.27 16.42 -7.26
N SER A 67 6.05 15.30 -7.93
CA SER A 67 5.40 15.23 -9.23
C SER A 67 4.29 14.18 -9.22
N ILE A 68 3.42 14.21 -10.22
CA ILE A 68 2.33 13.24 -10.33
C ILE A 68 2.26 12.70 -11.75
N ALA A 69 2.29 11.37 -11.87
CA ALA A 69 2.09 10.66 -13.12
C ALA A 69 0.62 10.26 -13.27
N LEU A 70 -0.02 10.71 -14.35
CA LEU A 70 -1.39 10.35 -14.71
C LEU A 70 -1.38 9.13 -15.64
N TYR A 71 -2.23 8.16 -15.32
CA TYR A 71 -2.56 7.02 -16.15
C TYR A 71 -4.03 7.09 -16.53
N THR A 72 -4.31 7.00 -17.83
CA THR A 72 -5.66 6.85 -18.41
C THR A 72 -5.62 5.79 -19.50
N ARG A 73 -6.76 5.49 -20.14
CA ARG A 73 -6.78 4.58 -21.30
C ARG A 73 -5.95 5.10 -22.48
N ASP A 74 -5.82 6.41 -22.60
CA ASP A 74 -5.07 7.06 -23.69
C ASP A 74 -3.56 7.12 -23.38
N ILE A 75 -3.20 7.18 -22.09
CA ILE A 75 -1.80 7.18 -21.62
C ILE A 75 -1.56 6.03 -20.61
N PRO A 76 -1.63 4.76 -21.06
CA PRO A 76 -1.60 3.60 -20.15
C PRO A 76 -0.22 3.37 -19.48
N ASN A 77 0.84 3.96 -20.02
CA ASN A 77 2.20 3.87 -19.45
C ASN A 77 2.50 4.97 -18.42
N GLY A 78 1.56 5.87 -18.17
CA GLY A 78 1.75 6.99 -17.27
C GLY A 78 2.48 8.16 -17.92
N GLN A 79 2.05 9.38 -17.61
CA GLN A 79 2.73 10.60 -18.03
C GLN A 79 2.72 11.59 -16.87
N PHE A 80 3.87 12.23 -16.60
CA PHE A 80 3.90 13.35 -15.66
C PHE A 80 3.14 14.54 -16.27
N VAL A 81 2.15 15.03 -15.54
CA VAL A 81 1.24 16.06 -16.03
C VAL A 81 1.04 17.17 -15.02
N GLN A 82 0.85 18.38 -15.53
CA GLN A 82 0.33 19.49 -14.76
C GLN A 82 -1.20 19.38 -14.61
N VAL A 83 -1.78 20.14 -13.68
CA VAL A 83 -3.23 20.09 -13.41
C VAL A 83 -4.05 20.41 -14.66
N ASN A 84 -3.68 21.47 -15.39
CA ASN A 84 -4.36 21.89 -16.62
C ASN A 84 -4.30 20.83 -17.73
N GLU A 85 -3.16 20.16 -17.89
CA GLU A 85 -2.98 19.08 -18.86
C GLU A 85 -3.84 17.86 -18.52
N SER A 86 -4.02 17.60 -17.22
CA SER A 86 -4.85 16.50 -16.71
C SER A 86 -6.31 16.65 -17.13
N CYS A 87 -6.83 17.89 -17.20
CA CYS A 87 -8.24 18.14 -17.52
C CYS A 87 -8.64 17.63 -18.91
N ASN A 88 -7.71 17.50 -19.85
CA ASN A 88 -7.98 16.95 -21.18
C ASN A 88 -8.40 15.47 -21.14
N PHE A 89 -8.12 14.78 -20.03
CA PHE A 89 -8.42 13.36 -19.86
C PHE A 89 -9.52 13.10 -18.81
N LEU A 90 -10.05 14.15 -18.17
CA LEU A 90 -11.00 14.04 -17.07
C LEU A 90 -12.34 14.69 -17.44
N ASN A 91 -13.41 14.15 -16.87
CA ASN A 91 -14.74 14.75 -16.92
C ASN A 91 -15.49 14.49 -15.61
N SER A 92 -16.72 15.00 -15.51
CA SER A 92 -17.52 14.92 -14.28
C SER A 92 -17.94 13.50 -13.88
N SER A 93 -17.85 12.53 -14.79
CA SER A 93 -18.14 11.11 -14.52
C SER A 93 -16.89 10.30 -14.19
N THR A 94 -15.69 10.85 -14.40
CA THR A 94 -14.43 10.13 -14.15
C THR A 94 -14.25 9.89 -12.66
N SER A 95 -14.09 8.62 -12.26
CA SER A 95 -13.62 8.24 -10.93
C SER A 95 -12.10 8.20 -10.90
N ILE A 96 -11.50 8.75 -9.84
CA ILE A 96 -10.07 9.00 -9.77
C ILE A 96 -9.48 8.33 -8.54
N PHE A 97 -8.39 7.58 -8.74
CA PHE A 97 -7.58 7.01 -7.68
C PHE A 97 -6.24 7.74 -7.59
N PHE A 98 -5.95 8.36 -6.46
CA PHE A 98 -4.62 8.86 -6.14
C PHE A 98 -3.86 7.78 -5.38
N ILE A 99 -2.74 7.32 -5.93
CA ILE A 99 -1.89 6.27 -5.36
C ILE A 99 -0.58 6.88 -4.87
N THR A 100 -0.17 6.55 -3.65
CA THR A 100 1.02 7.10 -3.00
C THR A 100 1.94 6.00 -2.48
N HIS A 101 3.20 6.01 -2.94
CA HIS A 101 4.22 5.06 -2.51
C HIS A 101 4.78 5.37 -1.12
N GLY A 102 5.56 4.43 -0.56
CA GLY A 102 6.16 4.55 0.77
C GLY A 102 7.64 4.98 0.76
N PHE A 103 8.31 4.61 1.84
CA PHE A 103 9.74 4.85 2.07
C PHE A 103 10.63 4.12 1.06
N ILE A 104 11.69 4.77 0.57
CA ILE A 104 12.63 4.25 -0.44
C ILE A 104 11.87 3.65 -1.63
N ALA A 105 10.95 4.43 -2.19
CA ALA A 105 10.20 4.09 -3.38
C ALA A 105 9.95 5.33 -4.23
N ASN A 106 9.41 5.12 -5.43
CA ASN A 106 9.00 6.12 -6.39
C ASN A 106 7.63 5.75 -6.99
N HIS A 107 7.13 6.61 -7.87
CA HIS A 107 5.82 6.49 -8.51
C HIS A 107 5.59 5.22 -9.34
N SER A 108 6.60 4.39 -9.64
CA SER A 108 6.46 3.20 -10.48
C SER A 108 6.63 1.88 -9.71
N ASN A 109 6.99 1.94 -8.42
CA ASN A 109 7.20 0.77 -7.59
C ASN A 109 5.91 -0.02 -7.30
N TYR A 110 6.07 -1.18 -6.64
CA TYR A 110 4.98 -2.05 -6.19
C TYR A 110 4.04 -2.54 -7.30
N ASN A 111 4.57 -2.70 -8.52
CA ASN A 111 3.80 -3.09 -9.70
C ASN A 111 2.62 -2.14 -9.98
N LEU A 112 2.83 -0.83 -9.81
CA LEU A 112 1.79 0.16 -10.09
C LEU A 112 1.17 -0.03 -11.48
N SER A 113 1.97 -0.35 -12.51
CA SER A 113 1.48 -0.58 -13.86
C SER A 113 0.37 -1.64 -13.93
N VAL A 114 0.49 -2.70 -13.12
CA VAL A 114 -0.53 -3.76 -13.01
C VAL A 114 -1.79 -3.20 -12.35
N VAL A 115 -1.65 -2.53 -11.20
CA VAL A 115 -2.78 -1.93 -10.48
C VAL A 115 -3.51 -0.90 -11.35
N ALA A 116 -2.75 -0.01 -11.98
CA ALA A 116 -3.26 0.99 -12.91
C ALA A 116 -4.01 0.31 -14.05
N SER A 117 -3.42 -0.69 -14.72
CA SER A 117 -4.08 -1.38 -15.84
C SER A 117 -5.46 -1.94 -15.48
N GLN A 118 -5.63 -2.50 -14.27
CA GLN A 118 -6.93 -3.03 -13.83
C GLN A 118 -7.94 -1.92 -13.53
N LEU A 119 -7.51 -0.81 -12.94
CA LEU A 119 -8.37 0.37 -12.72
C LEU A 119 -8.77 1.03 -14.06
N LEU A 120 -7.85 1.09 -15.02
CA LEU A 120 -8.12 1.62 -16.37
C LEU A 120 -9.17 0.79 -17.13
N LYS A 121 -9.19 -0.55 -16.96
CA LYS A 121 -10.25 -1.42 -17.53
C LYS A 121 -11.64 -1.03 -17.02
N LYS A 122 -11.74 -0.44 -15.82
CA LYS A 122 -12.99 0.08 -15.23
C LYS A 122 -13.27 1.54 -15.58
N GLN A 123 -12.51 2.14 -16.50
CA GLN A 123 -12.60 3.54 -16.91
C GLN A 123 -12.28 4.54 -15.79
N TYR A 124 -11.47 4.14 -14.82
CA TYR A 124 -10.96 5.02 -13.79
C TYR A 124 -9.67 5.70 -14.25
N ALA A 125 -9.40 6.91 -13.78
CA ALA A 125 -8.11 7.57 -13.93
C ALA A 125 -7.26 7.30 -12.68
N VAL A 126 -5.95 7.14 -12.86
CA VAL A 126 -5.02 6.89 -11.76
C VAL A 126 -3.94 7.96 -11.75
N PHE A 127 -3.80 8.65 -10.63
CA PHE A 127 -2.74 9.61 -10.39
C PHE A 127 -1.76 9.00 -9.39
N SER A 128 -0.52 8.77 -9.82
CA SER A 128 0.53 8.27 -8.95
C SER A 128 1.45 9.39 -8.50
N LEU A 129 1.46 9.64 -7.20
CA LEU A 129 2.33 10.63 -6.59
C LEU A 129 3.77 10.14 -6.55
N ASP A 130 4.70 10.95 -7.04
CA ASP A 130 6.13 10.77 -6.89
C ASP A 130 6.69 11.74 -5.86
N TRP A 131 7.17 11.20 -4.74
CA TRP A 131 7.88 11.95 -3.70
C TRP A 131 9.22 11.28 -3.39
N SER A 132 9.83 10.60 -4.37
CA SER A 132 11.06 9.80 -4.22
C SER A 132 12.19 10.52 -3.49
N ASP A 133 12.38 11.81 -3.79
CA ASP A 133 13.40 12.66 -3.15
C ASP A 133 13.15 12.77 -1.65
N ALA A 134 11.92 13.10 -1.26
CA ALA A 134 11.51 13.21 0.13
C ALA A 134 11.32 11.84 0.83
N ALA A 135 11.27 10.74 0.07
CA ALA A 135 11.16 9.37 0.52
C ALA A 135 12.52 8.66 0.75
N CYS A 136 13.63 9.39 0.58
CA CYS A 136 15.00 8.88 0.66
C CYS A 136 15.31 7.75 -0.36
N TYR A 137 14.62 7.76 -1.51
CA TYR A 137 14.88 6.78 -2.57
C TYR A 137 16.21 7.03 -3.28
N ASN A 138 16.56 8.30 -3.46
CA ASN A 138 17.77 8.74 -4.16
C ASN A 138 19.02 8.79 -3.24
N ASP A 139 18.84 8.54 -1.93
CA ASP A 139 19.91 8.60 -0.95
C ASP A 139 20.72 7.29 -0.88
N PRO A 140 22.02 7.34 -0.55
CA PRO A 140 22.88 6.17 -0.54
C PRO A 140 22.40 5.11 0.46
N ALA A 141 22.06 3.90 -0.02
CA ALA A 141 21.47 2.81 0.77
C ALA A 141 22.13 2.48 2.13
N VAL A 142 23.41 2.83 2.32
CA VAL A 142 24.16 2.68 3.58
C VAL A 142 23.66 3.59 4.72
N VAL A 143 22.92 4.67 4.42
CA VAL A 143 22.39 5.63 5.42
C VAL A 143 20.86 5.64 5.53
N ASN A 144 20.12 5.06 4.58
CA ASN A 144 18.66 5.27 4.48
C ASN A 144 17.91 4.92 5.78
N LEU A 145 18.29 3.87 6.54
CA LEU A 145 17.60 3.56 7.79
C LEU A 145 17.73 4.68 8.85
N LEU A 146 18.84 5.43 8.86
CA LEU A 146 19.03 6.60 9.72
C LEU A 146 18.18 7.79 9.25
N GLU A 147 17.77 7.81 7.99
CA GLU A 147 17.03 8.90 7.37
C GLU A 147 15.50 8.75 7.48
N TYR A 148 15.02 7.56 7.87
CA TYR A 148 13.59 7.29 8.05
C TYR A 148 12.82 8.36 8.87
N PRO A 149 13.35 8.91 9.98
CA PRO A 149 12.67 10.00 10.71
C PRO A 149 12.42 11.25 9.87
N PHE A 150 13.29 11.55 8.90
CA PHE A 150 13.12 12.70 8.00
C PHE A 150 12.03 12.41 6.97
N ALA A 151 12.01 11.20 6.38
CA ALA A 151 10.91 10.78 5.51
C ALA A 151 9.56 10.82 6.24
N VAL A 152 9.51 10.38 7.51
CA VAL A 152 8.31 10.50 8.36
C VAL A 152 7.88 11.95 8.52
N ARG A 153 8.80 12.87 8.82
CA ARG A 153 8.49 14.31 8.94
C ARG A 153 7.93 14.86 7.62
N ASN A 154 8.52 14.48 6.50
CA ASN A 154 8.16 14.96 5.17
C ASN A 154 6.73 14.54 4.76
N THR A 155 6.18 13.45 5.32
CA THR A 155 4.83 12.96 4.98
C THR A 155 3.72 14.01 5.13
N ARG A 156 3.83 14.93 6.10
CA ARG A 156 2.83 16.01 6.27
C ARG A 156 2.88 17.02 5.14
N GLU A 157 4.08 17.45 4.78
CA GLU A 157 4.29 18.43 3.70
C GLU A 157 3.85 17.85 2.36
N VAL A 158 4.18 16.59 2.08
CA VAL A 158 3.69 15.88 0.89
C VAL A 158 2.17 15.67 0.93
N GLY A 159 1.58 15.42 2.11
CA GLY A 159 0.12 15.34 2.28
C GLY A 159 -0.59 16.68 2.00
N ASN A 160 0.01 17.79 2.42
CA ASN A 160 -0.47 19.14 2.09
C ASN A 160 -0.41 19.38 0.57
N TYR A 161 0.69 19.00 -0.06
CA TYR A 161 0.85 19.10 -1.52
C TYR A 161 -0.24 18.31 -2.25
N LEU A 162 -0.44 17.03 -1.88
CA LEU A 162 -1.45 16.16 -2.50
C LEU A 162 -2.87 16.74 -2.32
N ALA A 163 -3.21 17.25 -1.13
CA ALA A 163 -4.50 17.91 -0.91
C ALA A 163 -4.72 19.10 -1.85
N ASN A 164 -3.71 19.97 -2.00
CA ASN A 164 -3.80 21.14 -2.88
C ASN A 164 -3.89 20.75 -4.35
N TYR A 165 -3.21 19.68 -4.76
CA TYR A 165 -3.33 19.14 -6.11
C TYR A 165 -4.76 18.62 -6.36
N ILE A 166 -5.34 17.86 -5.42
CA ILE A 166 -6.70 17.33 -5.53
C ILE A 166 -7.73 18.47 -5.64
N LYS A 167 -7.60 19.53 -4.82
CA LYS A 167 -8.44 20.73 -4.93
C LYS A 167 -8.35 21.32 -6.34
N SER A 168 -7.14 21.52 -6.83
CA SER A 168 -6.89 22.06 -8.16
C SER A 168 -7.53 21.21 -9.28
N ILE A 169 -7.48 19.88 -9.16
CA ILE A 169 -8.16 18.96 -10.09
C ILE A 169 -9.69 19.10 -10.01
N CYS A 170 -10.25 19.14 -8.80
CA CYS A 170 -11.70 19.27 -8.63
C CYS A 170 -12.21 20.62 -9.19
N ASP A 171 -11.53 21.71 -8.85
CA ASP A 171 -11.91 23.08 -9.22
C ASP A 171 -11.67 23.36 -10.71
N THR A 172 -10.52 22.94 -11.26
CA THR A 172 -10.14 23.27 -12.64
C THR A 172 -10.74 22.30 -13.65
N CYS A 173 -10.77 21.01 -13.34
CA CYS A 173 -11.23 19.98 -14.28
C CYS A 173 -12.72 19.61 -14.07
N SER A 174 -13.44 20.30 -13.18
CA SER A 174 -14.85 20.04 -12.87
C SER A 174 -15.14 18.59 -12.47
N VAL A 175 -14.19 17.97 -11.75
CA VAL A 175 -14.35 16.61 -11.22
C VAL A 175 -15.08 16.69 -9.87
N PRO A 176 -16.22 15.99 -9.70
CA PRO A 176 -16.89 15.95 -8.42
C PRO A 176 -16.01 15.33 -7.34
N PHE A 177 -15.91 15.98 -6.18
CA PHE A 177 -15.12 15.46 -5.05
C PHE A 177 -15.53 14.05 -4.60
N LYS A 178 -16.81 13.70 -4.77
CA LYS A 178 -17.34 12.34 -4.51
C LYS A 178 -16.76 11.23 -5.40
N ASN A 179 -16.00 11.58 -6.43
CA ASN A 179 -15.35 10.64 -7.34
C ASN A 179 -13.89 10.35 -6.95
N ILE A 180 -13.38 10.96 -5.87
CA ILE A 180 -11.99 10.84 -5.44
C ILE A 180 -11.82 9.67 -4.46
N ALA A 181 -10.82 8.84 -4.73
CA ALA A 181 -10.33 7.81 -3.83
C ALA A 181 -8.83 7.98 -3.59
N LEU A 182 -8.39 7.78 -2.35
CA LEU A 182 -6.97 7.84 -1.96
C LEU A 182 -6.47 6.46 -1.56
N VAL A 183 -5.28 6.10 -2.02
CA VAL A 183 -4.62 4.84 -1.71
C VAL A 183 -3.16 5.11 -1.37
N GLY A 184 -2.70 4.65 -0.21
CA GLY A 184 -1.32 4.84 0.21
C GLY A 184 -0.70 3.57 0.77
N HIS A 185 0.57 3.33 0.47
CA HIS A 185 1.35 2.20 1.01
C HIS A 185 2.39 2.67 2.02
N SER A 186 2.53 1.99 3.17
CA SER A 186 3.55 2.32 4.19
C SER A 186 3.45 3.79 4.63
N LEU A 187 4.52 4.61 4.48
CA LEU A 187 4.47 6.07 4.71
C LEU A 187 3.46 6.79 3.82
N GLY A 188 3.21 6.26 2.62
CA GLY A 188 2.20 6.77 1.70
C GLY A 188 0.79 6.71 2.26
N ALA A 189 0.47 5.74 3.13
CA ALA A 189 -0.83 5.69 3.81
C ALA A 189 -1.03 6.93 4.69
N HIS A 190 0.02 7.35 5.41
CA HIS A 190 -0.02 8.57 6.22
C HIS A 190 -0.12 9.82 5.35
N ILE A 191 0.57 9.89 4.21
CA ILE A 191 0.45 10.99 3.24
C ILE A 191 -0.99 11.11 2.74
N SER A 192 -1.62 10.01 2.31
CA SER A 192 -3.01 10.01 1.85
C SER A 192 -3.99 10.42 2.96
N SER A 193 -3.76 9.98 4.20
CA SER A 193 -4.52 10.39 5.39
C SER A 193 -4.38 11.89 5.67
N PHE A 194 -3.16 12.44 5.66
CA PHE A 194 -2.94 13.87 5.85
C PHE A 194 -3.61 14.68 4.73
N ALA A 195 -3.55 14.21 3.49
CA ALA A 195 -4.26 14.85 2.38
C ALA A 195 -5.78 14.88 2.63
N ALA A 196 -6.37 13.76 3.07
CA ALA A 196 -7.79 13.66 3.39
C ALA A 196 -8.21 14.62 4.52
N LYS A 197 -7.43 14.70 5.60
CA LYS A 197 -7.67 15.66 6.70
C LYS A 197 -7.61 17.10 6.23
N ASN A 198 -6.62 17.44 5.41
CA ASN A 198 -6.48 18.79 4.86
C ASN A 198 -7.64 19.16 3.93
N LEU A 199 -8.16 18.21 3.14
CA LEU A 199 -9.35 18.42 2.33
C LEU A 199 -10.58 18.67 3.21
N GLN A 200 -10.73 17.91 4.30
CA GLN A 200 -11.80 18.08 5.27
C GLN A 200 -11.74 19.46 5.95
N THR A 201 -10.58 19.88 6.45
CA THR A 201 -10.41 21.20 7.09
C THR A 201 -10.57 22.36 6.11
N SER A 202 -10.38 22.10 4.81
CA SER A 202 -10.56 23.10 3.74
C SER A 202 -11.99 23.18 3.20
N GLY A 203 -12.96 22.50 3.84
CA GLY A 203 -14.38 22.62 3.50
C GLY A 203 -14.88 21.70 2.39
N TYR A 204 -14.03 20.83 1.82
CA TYR A 204 -14.46 19.83 0.83
C TYR A 204 -15.21 18.65 1.46
N GLY A 205 -15.08 18.47 2.78
CA GLY A 205 -15.62 17.34 3.50
C GLY A 205 -14.69 16.12 3.48
N LYS A 206 -15.23 14.96 3.86
CA LYS A 206 -14.46 13.71 3.89
C LYS A 206 -14.33 13.12 2.50
N VAL A 207 -13.15 12.60 2.16
CA VAL A 207 -13.00 11.82 0.92
C VAL A 207 -13.87 10.55 1.00
N PRO A 208 -14.50 10.11 -0.10
CA PRO A 208 -15.37 8.92 -0.10
C PRO A 208 -14.67 7.60 0.28
N LEU A 209 -13.40 7.44 -0.10
CA LEU A 209 -12.65 6.21 0.11
C LEU A 209 -11.16 6.51 0.35
N LEU A 210 -10.66 5.99 1.46
CA LEU A 210 -9.25 5.98 1.81
C LEU A 210 -8.79 4.54 2.09
N ILE A 211 -7.75 4.08 1.39
CA ILE A 211 -7.16 2.76 1.57
C ILE A 211 -5.71 2.90 2.03
N GLY A 212 -5.38 2.32 3.17
CA GLY A 212 -4.03 2.21 3.69
C GLY A 212 -3.51 0.79 3.55
N SER A 213 -2.54 0.57 2.66
CA SER A 213 -1.83 -0.70 2.55
C SER A 213 -0.62 -0.70 3.49
N ASP A 214 -0.71 -1.47 4.56
CA ASP A 214 0.29 -1.63 5.61
C ASP A 214 0.79 -0.29 6.19
N PRO A 215 -0.09 0.56 6.76
CA PRO A 215 0.29 1.89 7.25
C PRO A 215 1.47 1.82 8.23
N ALA A 216 2.53 2.60 8.01
CA ALA A 216 3.81 2.43 8.69
C ALA A 216 3.72 2.60 10.22
N GLY A 217 4.26 1.64 10.96
CA GLY A 217 4.32 1.64 12.42
C GLY A 217 5.33 2.61 13.02
N PRO A 218 6.64 2.46 12.72
CA PRO A 218 7.69 3.23 13.37
C PRO A 218 7.45 4.74 13.27
N LEU A 219 7.56 5.42 14.42
CA LEU A 219 7.28 6.86 14.63
C LEU A 219 5.82 7.32 14.46
N PHE A 220 4.88 6.39 14.24
CA PHE A 220 3.42 6.66 14.28
C PHE A 220 2.67 5.88 15.36
N MET A 221 3.30 4.89 15.99
CA MET A 221 2.66 4.00 16.97
C MET A 221 1.95 4.73 18.11
N LEU A 222 2.59 5.77 18.66
CA LEU A 222 2.09 6.55 19.80
C LEU A 222 1.25 7.77 19.38
N ASN A 223 1.13 8.03 18.08
CA ASN A 223 0.43 9.21 17.58
C ASN A 223 -1.09 9.05 17.70
N GLY A 224 -1.76 10.16 18.03
CA GLY A 224 -3.21 10.28 17.99
C GLY A 224 -3.75 10.29 16.54
N PRO A 225 -5.06 10.07 16.33
CA PRO A 225 -5.70 10.04 15.00
C PRO A 225 -5.32 11.21 14.08
N GLU A 226 -5.16 12.42 14.62
CA GLU A 226 -4.77 13.62 13.87
C GLU A 226 -3.39 13.48 13.19
N ASP A 227 -2.50 12.69 13.77
CA ASP A 227 -1.07 12.65 13.45
C ASP A 227 -0.63 11.32 12.81
N ARG A 228 -1.58 10.54 12.27
CA ARG A 228 -1.35 9.28 11.53
C ARG A 228 -2.58 8.92 10.68
N PHE A 229 -2.52 7.79 9.97
CA PHE A 229 -3.67 7.22 9.28
C PHE A 229 -4.75 6.79 10.28
N SER A 230 -6.00 7.18 10.07
CA SER A 230 -7.13 6.84 10.95
C SER A 230 -8.46 6.72 10.20
N ASP A 231 -9.41 6.05 10.86
CA ASP A 231 -10.81 5.86 10.50
C ASP A 231 -11.58 7.18 10.36
N THR A 232 -11.16 8.22 11.08
CA THR A 232 -11.78 9.56 11.01
C THR A 232 -11.57 10.29 9.69
N ASP A 233 -10.62 9.86 8.86
CA ASP A 233 -10.07 10.68 7.78
C ASP A 233 -10.93 10.68 6.50
N ALA A 234 -11.81 9.69 6.34
CA ALA A 234 -12.65 9.51 5.15
C ALA A 234 -14.03 8.96 5.54
N GLU A 235 -14.96 8.93 4.58
CA GLU A 235 -16.27 8.28 4.78
C GLU A 235 -16.12 6.77 4.94
N ARG A 236 -15.22 6.16 4.14
CA ARG A 236 -14.82 4.76 4.25
C ARG A 236 -13.32 4.66 4.29
N VAL A 237 -12.83 3.94 5.30
CA VAL A 237 -11.40 3.75 5.54
C VAL A 237 -11.13 2.25 5.61
N ILE A 238 -10.27 1.76 4.72
CA ILE A 238 -9.85 0.36 4.68
C ILE A 238 -8.36 0.30 5.01
N ALA A 239 -8.00 -0.48 6.03
CA ALA A 239 -6.61 -0.74 6.38
C ALA A 239 -6.26 -2.20 6.07
N LEU A 240 -5.17 -2.42 5.34
CA LEU A 240 -4.62 -3.74 5.06
C LEU A 240 -3.38 -3.93 5.91
N HIS A 241 -3.38 -4.91 6.82
CA HIS A 241 -2.24 -5.18 7.72
C HIS A 241 -1.51 -6.43 7.25
N THR A 242 -0.27 -6.28 6.80
CA THR A 242 0.47 -7.35 6.09
C THR A 242 1.84 -7.63 6.70
N SER A 243 2.37 -6.72 7.52
CA SER A 243 3.67 -6.88 8.14
C SER A 243 3.76 -6.26 9.53
N ALA A 244 4.76 -6.72 10.31
CA ALA A 244 5.03 -6.19 11.65
C ALA A 244 5.63 -4.77 11.61
N LEU A 245 6.01 -4.29 10.42
CA LEU A 245 6.43 -2.90 10.20
C LEU A 245 5.22 -1.97 10.05
N GLY A 246 4.02 -2.50 9.81
CA GLY A 246 2.77 -1.76 9.88
C GLY A 246 2.30 -1.51 11.31
N LEU A 247 1.39 -0.55 11.48
CA LEU A 247 0.73 -0.25 12.75
C LEU A 247 -0.15 -1.40 13.22
N GLN A 248 0.24 -2.03 14.34
CA GLN A 248 -0.48 -3.17 14.92
C GLN A 248 -1.68 -2.73 15.78
N LYS A 249 -2.58 -1.90 15.21
CA LYS A 249 -3.85 -1.49 15.83
C LYS A 249 -4.93 -1.32 14.77
N SER A 250 -6.20 -1.35 15.16
CA SER A 250 -7.31 -1.00 14.26
C SER A 250 -7.17 0.44 13.81
N LEU A 251 -7.27 0.68 12.51
CA LEU A 251 -7.04 1.97 11.89
C LEU A 251 -8.15 2.40 10.94
N GLY A 252 -9.04 1.49 10.53
CA GLY A 252 -10.07 1.79 9.55
C GLY A 252 -11.47 1.45 10.05
N HIS A 253 -12.45 1.81 9.24
CA HIS A 253 -13.80 1.25 9.37
C HIS A 253 -13.80 -0.27 9.04
N LEU A 254 -12.86 -0.70 8.19
CA LEU A 254 -12.56 -2.11 7.92
C LEU A 254 -11.05 -2.34 8.01
N ASP A 255 -10.63 -3.23 8.90
CA ASP A 255 -9.25 -3.69 9.03
C ASP A 255 -9.12 -5.14 8.55
N LEU A 256 -8.34 -5.35 7.48
CA LEU A 256 -8.03 -6.66 6.94
C LEU A 256 -6.65 -7.12 7.41
N TRP A 257 -6.64 -8.05 8.35
CA TRP A 257 -5.41 -8.59 8.95
C TRP A 257 -4.94 -9.83 8.21
N PHE A 258 -3.94 -9.66 7.38
CA PHE A 258 -3.28 -10.78 6.72
C PHE A 258 -2.25 -11.35 7.67
N ASN A 259 -2.37 -12.65 7.98
CA ASN A 259 -1.44 -13.36 8.85
C ASN A 259 -1.23 -12.68 10.23
N ASN A 260 -2.29 -12.11 10.81
CA ASN A 260 -2.26 -11.33 12.06
C ASN A 260 -1.26 -10.14 12.03
N GLY A 261 -1.03 -9.52 10.87
CA GLY A 261 -0.10 -8.38 10.76
C GLY A 261 1.37 -8.79 10.90
N LYS A 262 1.71 -10.07 10.65
CA LYS A 262 3.10 -10.56 10.65
C LYS A 262 3.54 -10.83 9.21
N GLN A 263 4.80 -10.50 8.90
CA GLN A 263 5.42 -10.65 7.57
C GLN A 263 5.08 -12.00 6.95
N TYR A 264 4.26 -12.05 5.88
CA TYR A 264 4.29 -13.02 4.75
C TYR A 264 3.37 -12.51 3.62
N ALA A 265 3.72 -12.80 2.36
CA ALA A 265 3.09 -12.28 1.15
C ALA A 265 1.56 -12.44 1.10
N VAL A 266 0.87 -11.36 0.78
CA VAL A 266 -0.55 -11.34 0.41
C VAL A 266 -0.65 -11.47 -1.10
N PHE A 267 -1.28 -12.55 -1.57
CA PHE A 267 -1.60 -12.73 -2.97
C PHE A 267 -3.08 -12.38 -3.19
N SER A 268 -3.34 -11.25 -3.84
CA SER A 268 -4.65 -10.96 -4.43
C SER A 268 -4.58 -11.33 -5.91
N LEU A 269 -5.46 -12.22 -6.36
CA LEU A 269 -5.56 -12.63 -7.77
C LEU A 269 -6.88 -12.09 -8.33
N ASP A 270 -6.78 -11.28 -9.38
CA ASP A 270 -7.92 -10.82 -10.18
C ASP A 270 -8.28 -11.90 -11.22
N TRP A 271 -9.46 -12.50 -11.06
CA TRP A 271 -9.96 -13.57 -11.91
C TRP A 271 -10.68 -13.09 -13.17
N SER A 272 -10.77 -11.76 -13.40
CA SER A 272 -11.52 -11.20 -14.52
C SER A 272 -10.98 -11.63 -15.88
N ASP A 273 -9.66 -11.77 -16.05
CA ASP A 273 -9.06 -12.23 -17.31
C ASP A 273 -9.24 -13.74 -17.54
N ALA A 274 -9.41 -14.55 -16.48
CA ALA A 274 -9.76 -15.97 -16.59
C ALA A 274 -11.26 -16.19 -16.89
N ALA A 275 -12.11 -15.25 -16.46
CA ALA A 275 -13.55 -15.25 -16.75
C ALA A 275 -13.90 -14.69 -18.14
N CYS A 276 -13.03 -13.86 -18.72
CA CYS A 276 -13.22 -13.22 -20.02
C CYS A 276 -12.23 -13.77 -21.06
N TYR A 277 -12.39 -15.03 -21.47
CA TYR A 277 -11.75 -15.51 -22.71
C TYR A 277 -12.81 -15.69 -23.79
N ASN A 278 -12.70 -14.92 -24.88
CA ASN A 278 -13.54 -15.01 -26.09
C ASN A 278 -13.21 -16.27 -26.91
N ASP A 279 -13.21 -17.43 -26.28
CA ASP A 279 -13.24 -18.70 -27.00
C ASP A 279 -14.71 -19.00 -27.35
N PRO A 280 -15.06 -19.33 -28.61
CA PRO A 280 -16.39 -19.84 -28.96
C PRO A 280 -16.81 -21.06 -28.13
N ALA A 281 -15.88 -21.79 -27.50
CA ALA A 281 -16.16 -22.82 -26.50
C ALA A 281 -16.62 -22.26 -25.13
N VAL A 282 -16.31 -20.99 -24.82
CA VAL A 282 -16.69 -20.29 -23.58
C VAL A 282 -18.10 -19.67 -23.66
N LEU A 283 -18.66 -19.48 -24.85
CA LEU A 283 -20.10 -19.19 -24.96
C LEU A 283 -20.99 -20.41 -24.62
N ASN A 284 -20.40 -21.61 -24.53
CA ASN A 284 -21.03 -22.81 -23.95
C ASN A 284 -20.71 -23.00 -22.45
N LEU A 285 -19.96 -22.10 -21.80
CA LEU A 285 -19.61 -22.21 -20.36
C LEU A 285 -20.77 -21.88 -19.40
N LEU A 286 -21.93 -21.47 -19.91
CA LEU A 286 -23.15 -21.24 -19.13
C LEU A 286 -23.91 -22.53 -18.79
N GLU A 287 -23.41 -23.70 -19.21
CA GLU A 287 -23.97 -24.98 -18.77
C GLU A 287 -23.35 -25.44 -17.44
N TYR A 288 -24.26 -25.70 -16.50
CA TYR A 288 -24.09 -26.15 -15.10
C TYR A 288 -22.86 -27.05 -14.79
N PRO A 289 -22.46 -28.04 -15.63
CA PRO A 289 -21.32 -28.91 -15.31
C PRO A 289 -19.93 -28.29 -15.57
N PHE A 290 -19.81 -27.31 -16.48
CA PHE A 290 -18.52 -26.82 -16.95
C PHE A 290 -17.92 -25.73 -16.06
N ALA A 291 -18.75 -24.81 -15.54
CA ALA A 291 -18.28 -23.78 -14.60
C ALA A 291 -17.69 -24.40 -13.32
N VAL A 292 -18.31 -25.48 -12.80
CA VAL A 292 -17.83 -26.23 -11.63
C VAL A 292 -16.51 -26.95 -11.95
N ARG A 293 -16.39 -27.54 -13.16
CA ARG A 293 -15.19 -28.25 -13.60
C ARG A 293 -13.98 -27.31 -13.74
N ASN A 294 -14.16 -26.16 -14.38
CA ASN A 294 -13.07 -25.20 -14.61
C ASN A 294 -12.59 -24.57 -13.29
N THR A 295 -13.53 -24.29 -12.38
CA THR A 295 -13.22 -23.87 -11.00
C THR A 295 -12.29 -24.88 -10.31
N ARG A 296 -12.55 -26.18 -10.50
CA ARG A 296 -11.74 -27.25 -9.92
C ARG A 296 -10.35 -27.37 -10.55
N GLU A 297 -10.26 -27.28 -11.88
CA GLU A 297 -8.98 -27.37 -12.60
C GLU A 297 -8.03 -26.24 -12.22
N VAL A 298 -8.55 -25.03 -12.14
CA VAL A 298 -7.81 -23.86 -11.67
C VAL A 298 -7.33 -24.06 -10.23
N GLY A 299 -8.20 -24.49 -9.32
CA GLY A 299 -7.81 -24.77 -7.94
C GLY A 299 -6.73 -25.86 -7.83
N ASN A 300 -6.66 -26.81 -8.77
CA ASN A 300 -5.62 -27.85 -8.79
C ASN A 300 -4.24 -27.28 -9.16
N TYR A 301 -4.19 -26.33 -10.10
CA TYR A 301 -2.93 -25.73 -10.57
C TYR A 301 -2.13 -25.05 -9.44
N TRP A 302 -2.84 -24.39 -8.53
CA TRP A 302 -2.24 -23.67 -7.42
C TRP A 302 -1.79 -24.56 -6.26
N ALA A 303 -2.00 -25.87 -6.32
CA ALA A 303 -1.63 -26.80 -5.24
C ALA A 303 -0.10 -26.97 -5.03
N SER A 304 0.72 -26.41 -5.92
CA SER A 304 2.17 -26.65 -6.00
C SER A 304 3.06 -25.66 -5.22
N VAL A 305 2.50 -24.61 -4.64
CA VAL A 305 3.26 -23.58 -3.88
C VAL A 305 3.42 -24.01 -2.40
N SER A 306 4.15 -23.29 -1.53
CA SER A 306 4.35 -23.65 -0.10
C SER A 306 3.46 -22.81 0.83
N PHE A 307 2.69 -23.43 1.75
CA PHE A 307 1.45 -22.85 2.30
C PHE A 307 1.32 -22.73 3.83
N LYS A 308 2.41 -22.80 4.61
CA LYS A 308 2.28 -22.78 6.08
C LYS A 308 1.67 -21.49 6.67
N ASN A 309 1.72 -20.36 5.93
CA ASN A 309 1.25 -19.04 6.38
C ASN A 309 0.52 -18.25 5.27
N ILE A 310 -0.50 -18.85 4.64
CA ILE A 310 -1.27 -18.20 3.56
C ILE A 310 -2.71 -17.98 3.98
N ALA A 311 -3.25 -16.81 3.63
CA ALA A 311 -4.68 -16.52 3.66
C ALA A 311 -5.19 -16.46 2.21
N LEU A 312 -6.27 -17.19 1.92
CA LEU A 312 -6.92 -17.15 0.62
C LEU A 312 -8.15 -16.26 0.70
N ILE A 313 -8.26 -15.29 -0.21
CA ILE A 313 -9.42 -14.39 -0.28
C ILE A 313 -10.00 -14.48 -1.68
N GLY A 314 -11.32 -14.65 -1.75
CA GLY A 314 -12.05 -14.69 -3.01
C GLY A 314 -13.36 -13.93 -2.91
N HIS A 315 -13.70 -13.16 -3.94
CA HIS A 315 -14.97 -12.46 -4.04
C HIS A 315 -15.88 -13.14 -5.07
N SER A 316 -17.18 -13.28 -4.79
CA SER A 316 -18.15 -13.90 -5.69
C SER A 316 -17.73 -15.32 -6.10
N LEU A 317 -17.62 -15.61 -7.41
CA LEU A 317 -17.09 -16.88 -7.92
C LEU A 317 -15.69 -17.18 -7.36
N GLY A 318 -14.87 -16.14 -7.16
CA GLY A 318 -13.54 -16.24 -6.58
C GLY A 318 -13.55 -16.89 -5.19
N ALA A 319 -14.60 -16.70 -4.39
CA ALA A 319 -14.71 -17.36 -3.09
C ALA A 319 -14.72 -18.90 -3.25
N HIS A 320 -15.49 -19.41 -4.21
CA HIS A 320 -15.54 -20.85 -4.49
C HIS A 320 -14.21 -21.39 -5.03
N ILE A 321 -13.53 -20.64 -5.90
CA ILE A 321 -12.19 -20.99 -6.40
C ILE A 321 -11.18 -21.06 -5.24
N SER A 322 -11.14 -20.04 -4.38
CA SER A 322 -10.27 -20.00 -3.20
C SER A 322 -10.53 -21.16 -2.24
N SER A 323 -11.79 -21.52 -2.04
CA SER A 323 -12.20 -22.68 -1.24
C SER A 323 -11.69 -23.99 -1.85
N ILE A 324 -11.84 -24.18 -3.15
CA ILE A 324 -11.41 -25.41 -3.82
C ILE A 324 -9.88 -25.51 -3.84
N ALA A 325 -9.16 -24.41 -4.06
CA ALA A 325 -7.72 -24.36 -3.88
C ALA A 325 -7.31 -24.77 -2.45
N ALA A 326 -8.00 -24.27 -1.42
CA ALA A 326 -7.73 -24.64 -0.03
C ALA A 326 -7.90 -26.16 0.23
N LYS A 327 -8.96 -26.77 -0.32
CA LYS A 327 -9.20 -28.22 -0.24
C LYS A 327 -8.10 -29.02 -0.94
N ASN A 328 -7.71 -28.62 -2.14
CA ASN A 328 -6.68 -29.32 -2.90
C ASN A 328 -5.33 -29.31 -2.19
N LEU A 329 -5.01 -28.22 -1.49
CA LEU A 329 -3.83 -28.14 -0.64
C LEU A 329 -3.91 -29.10 0.54
N GLN A 330 -5.08 -29.20 1.17
CA GLN A 330 -5.31 -30.17 2.23
C GLN A 330 -5.11 -31.61 1.73
N THR A 331 -5.69 -31.97 0.58
CA THR A 331 -5.57 -33.33 0.01
C THR A 331 -4.17 -33.64 -0.51
N SER A 332 -3.39 -32.61 -0.89
CA SER A 332 -2.00 -32.76 -1.37
C SER A 332 -0.97 -32.85 -0.23
N GLY A 333 -1.41 -32.98 1.02
CA GLY A 333 -0.52 -33.20 2.17
C GLY A 333 0.04 -31.92 2.81
N TYR A 334 -0.32 -30.73 2.31
CA TYR A 334 0.08 -29.44 2.91
C TYR A 334 -0.77 -29.06 4.14
N GLY A 335 -1.84 -29.80 4.40
CA GLY A 335 -2.77 -29.56 5.50
C GLY A 335 -3.73 -28.40 5.20
N LYS A 336 -4.65 -28.13 6.14
CA LYS A 336 -5.62 -27.03 5.98
C LYS A 336 -4.92 -25.67 5.97
N VAL A 337 -5.29 -24.83 5.00
CA VAL A 337 -4.90 -23.42 4.93
C VAL A 337 -5.28 -22.70 6.23
N PRO A 338 -4.45 -21.81 6.78
CA PRO A 338 -4.76 -21.08 8.02
C PRO A 338 -6.04 -20.25 7.98
N LEU A 339 -6.30 -19.51 6.90
CA LEU A 339 -7.42 -18.59 6.78
C LEU A 339 -7.97 -18.57 5.35
N LEU A 340 -9.29 -18.63 5.23
CA LEU A 340 -10.03 -18.48 3.98
C LEU A 340 -11.12 -17.42 4.18
N ILE A 341 -11.18 -16.41 3.32
CA ILE A 341 -12.19 -15.36 3.36
C ILE A 341 -12.96 -15.35 2.03
N GLY A 342 -14.28 -15.52 2.11
CA GLY A 342 -15.19 -15.44 0.97
C GLY A 342 -16.03 -14.18 1.06
N CYS A 343 -15.81 -13.24 0.16
CA CYS A 343 -16.63 -12.03 0.06
C CYS A 343 -17.77 -12.27 -0.93
N ASP A 344 -19.01 -12.18 -0.49
CA ASP A 344 -20.22 -12.50 -1.26
C ASP A 344 -20.13 -13.80 -2.07
N PRO A 345 -19.85 -14.97 -1.47
CA PRO A 345 -19.72 -16.21 -2.22
C PRO A 345 -20.92 -16.41 -3.16
N ALA A 346 -20.67 -16.57 -4.47
CA ALA A 346 -21.71 -16.43 -5.49
C ALA A 346 -22.91 -17.37 -5.26
N GLY A 347 -24.12 -16.81 -5.20
CA GLY A 347 -25.35 -17.60 -5.15
C GLY A 347 -25.62 -18.35 -6.47
N PRO A 348 -25.78 -17.63 -7.60
CA PRO A 348 -26.08 -18.23 -8.89
C PRO A 348 -25.12 -19.38 -9.22
N LEU A 349 -25.66 -20.52 -9.65
CA LEU A 349 -24.94 -21.76 -9.99
C LEU A 349 -24.32 -22.56 -8.84
N PHE A 350 -24.30 -22.05 -7.59
CA PHE A 350 -23.74 -22.77 -6.43
C PHE A 350 -24.74 -23.04 -5.30
N MET A 351 -26.00 -22.55 -5.43
CA MET A 351 -27.07 -22.76 -4.43
C MET A 351 -27.34 -24.24 -4.12
N LEU A 352 -27.36 -25.08 -5.14
CA LEU A 352 -27.68 -26.50 -5.05
C LEU A 352 -26.46 -27.39 -4.79
N ASN A 353 -25.25 -26.81 -4.80
CA ASN A 353 -24.02 -27.56 -4.67
C ASN A 353 -23.75 -27.93 -3.21
N GLY A 354 -23.30 -29.15 -3.00
CA GLY A 354 -22.80 -29.60 -1.71
C GLY A 354 -21.50 -28.86 -1.33
N PRO A 355 -21.15 -28.85 -0.04
CA PRO A 355 -19.98 -28.14 0.48
C PRO A 355 -18.67 -28.55 -0.21
N GLU A 356 -18.60 -29.72 -0.84
CA GLU A 356 -17.44 -30.20 -1.60
C GLU A 356 -17.14 -29.36 -2.86
N ASN A 357 -18.16 -28.78 -3.49
CA ASN A 357 -18.04 -28.08 -4.78
C ASN A 357 -18.21 -26.56 -4.68
N ARG A 358 -18.24 -26.00 -3.48
CA ARG A 358 -18.39 -24.55 -3.24
C ARG A 358 -17.62 -24.12 -1.99
N PHE A 359 -17.70 -22.83 -1.70
CA PHE A 359 -17.17 -22.23 -0.49
C PHE A 359 -17.85 -22.82 0.75
N SER A 360 -17.04 -23.35 1.66
CA SER A 360 -17.48 -24.00 2.90
C SER A 360 -16.50 -23.78 4.05
N ASP A 361 -17.05 -23.85 5.25
CA ASP A 361 -16.39 -23.88 6.54
C ASP A 361 -15.36 -25.00 6.67
N THR A 362 -15.55 -26.12 5.98
CA THR A 362 -14.63 -27.26 6.03
C THR A 362 -13.26 -27.00 5.41
N ASP A 363 -13.08 -25.91 4.66
CA ASP A 363 -12.05 -25.83 3.62
C ASP A 363 -10.72 -25.27 4.12
N ALA A 364 -10.74 -24.60 5.26
CA ALA A 364 -9.56 -24.05 5.92
C ALA A 364 -9.69 -24.20 7.45
N LYS A 365 -8.63 -23.86 8.19
CA LYS A 365 -8.66 -23.85 9.67
C LYS A 365 -9.59 -22.78 10.21
N ARG A 366 -9.69 -21.65 9.51
CA ARG A 366 -10.63 -20.56 9.78
C ARG A 366 -11.23 -20.11 8.45
N VAL A 367 -12.54 -19.96 8.43
CA VAL A 367 -13.30 -19.60 7.22
C VAL A 367 -14.23 -18.45 7.61
N ILE A 368 -14.10 -17.32 6.93
CA ILE A 368 -14.93 -16.14 7.15
C ILE A 368 -15.73 -15.89 5.87
N ALA A 369 -17.05 -15.84 5.98
CA ALA A 369 -17.91 -15.39 4.89
C ALA A 369 -18.37 -13.96 5.18
N LEU A 370 -18.19 -13.06 4.22
CA LEU A 370 -18.73 -11.71 4.28
C LEU A 370 -19.94 -11.66 3.33
N HIS A 371 -21.11 -11.37 3.87
CA HIS A 371 -22.38 -11.25 3.13
C HIS A 371 -22.75 -9.78 3.07
N THR A 372 -22.37 -9.14 1.96
CA THR A 372 -22.59 -7.74 1.63
C THR A 372 -23.61 -7.54 0.50
N SER A 373 -24.00 -8.61 -0.22
CA SER A 373 -24.91 -8.58 -1.37
C SER A 373 -25.97 -9.68 -1.35
N ALA A 374 -27.19 -9.35 -1.79
CA ALA A 374 -28.30 -10.30 -1.96
C ALA A 374 -28.08 -11.34 -3.06
N LEU A 375 -27.11 -11.11 -3.97
CA LEU A 375 -26.74 -12.05 -5.03
C LEU A 375 -25.77 -13.15 -4.54
N GLY A 376 -25.22 -13.01 -3.33
CA GLY A 376 -24.45 -14.06 -2.68
C GLY A 376 -25.32 -15.21 -2.19
N LEU A 377 -24.69 -16.32 -1.80
CA LEU A 377 -25.35 -17.43 -1.11
C LEU A 377 -25.89 -16.96 0.24
N GLN A 378 -27.20 -16.84 0.34
CA GLN A 378 -27.91 -16.40 1.55
C GLN A 378 -28.04 -17.53 2.60
N LYS A 379 -26.92 -18.13 2.97
CA LYS A 379 -26.83 -19.13 4.05
C LYS A 379 -25.50 -19.00 4.78
N SER A 380 -25.39 -19.57 5.98
CA SER A 380 -24.10 -19.68 6.65
C SER A 380 -23.16 -20.60 5.86
N LEU A 381 -21.94 -20.12 5.63
CA LEU A 381 -20.93 -20.80 4.84
C LEU A 381 -19.57 -20.86 5.54
N GLY A 382 -19.32 -20.01 6.53
CA GLY A 382 -18.05 -19.92 7.22
C GLY A 382 -18.12 -20.46 8.65
N HIS A 383 -16.97 -20.50 9.32
CA HIS A 383 -16.93 -20.57 10.78
C HIS A 383 -17.41 -19.26 11.42
N LEU A 384 -17.34 -18.16 10.66
CA LEU A 384 -17.88 -16.85 10.98
C LEU A 384 -18.52 -16.27 9.73
N ASP A 385 -19.80 -15.92 9.81
CA ASP A 385 -20.54 -15.23 8.76
C ASP A 385 -20.87 -13.80 9.23
N LEU A 386 -20.39 -12.80 8.50
CA LEU A 386 -20.64 -11.39 8.79
C LEU A 386 -21.64 -10.84 7.77
N TRP A 387 -22.82 -10.41 8.24
CA TRP A 387 -23.91 -9.89 7.42
C TRP A 387 -23.97 -8.38 7.56
N PHE A 388 -23.72 -7.66 6.48
CA PHE A 388 -23.57 -6.20 6.53
C PHE A 388 -24.81 -5.43 6.08
N ASN A 389 -25.76 -6.09 5.41
CA ASN A 389 -27.07 -5.53 5.07
C ASN A 389 -28.12 -6.66 5.13
N ASN A 390 -28.92 -6.67 6.21
CA ASN A 390 -30.22 -7.34 6.23
C ASN A 390 -31.31 -6.30 5.97
#